data_AF-A0A800LXX7-F1
#
_entry.id   AF-A0A800LXX7-F1
#
_cell.length_a   1.000
_cell.length_b   1.000
_cell.length_c   1.000
_cell.angle_alpha   90.00
_cell.angle_beta   90.00
_cell.angle_gamma   90.00
#
_symmetry.space_group_name_H-M   'P 1'
#
loop_
_entity.id
_entity.type
_entity.pdbx_description
1 polymer ?
#
loop_
_entity_poly.entity_id
_entity_poly.type
_entity_poly.pdbx_seq_one_letter_code
_entity_poly.pdbx_strand_id
1 'polypeptide(L)'
;PWALPGTPGMEHRIGGLEKWEETGHVSYDPENHQKMVELRQEKVDIIARDLPLAKPFGKESGDLLVIGWGGTHGALRSAVETAQSEGMSVSHLHLRHLNPLPQNLGEILVKFQKVMIAELNLGQLANIIRAKFLVDAVGLNKVQGKPFTQTEVFNKITELVKGA
;
A
#
# COMPACT_ATOMS: atom_id res chain seq x y z
N PRO A 1 -0.83 -27.58 -8.92
CA PRO A 1 -1.69 -28.23 -7.89
C PRO A 1 -0.82 -28.59 -6.68
N TRP A 2 -1.33 -28.45 -5.46
CA TRP A 2 -0.59 -28.83 -4.25
C TRP A 2 -0.88 -30.30 -3.93
N ALA A 3 0.16 -31.13 -3.85
CA ALA A 3 0.04 -32.53 -3.47
C ALA A 3 0.30 -32.69 -1.97
N LEU A 4 -0.56 -33.46 -1.28
CA LEU A 4 -0.35 -33.79 0.11
C LEU A 4 0.75 -34.86 0.24
N PRO A 5 1.65 -34.78 1.24
CA PRO A 5 2.63 -35.83 1.48
C PRO A 5 1.97 -37.21 1.61
N GLY A 6 2.53 -38.21 0.91
CA GLY A 6 1.99 -39.58 0.86
C GLY A 6 0.99 -39.83 -0.26
N THR A 7 0.67 -38.84 -1.10
CA THR A 7 -0.15 -39.02 -2.30
C THR A 7 0.63 -39.82 -3.36
N PRO A 8 0.18 -41.03 -3.77
CA PRO A 8 0.92 -41.85 -4.75
C PRO A 8 1.08 -41.15 -6.10
N GLY A 9 2.29 -41.21 -6.68
CA GLY A 9 2.58 -40.64 -8.00
C GLY A 9 2.69 -39.11 -8.04
N MET A 10 2.71 -38.47 -6.87
CA MET A 10 2.82 -37.01 -6.71
C MET A 10 4.05 -36.65 -5.87
N GLU A 11 5.10 -37.49 -5.94
CA GLU A 11 6.37 -37.26 -5.28
C GLU A 11 7.01 -35.97 -5.83
N HIS A 12 7.31 -35.02 -4.95
CA HIS A 12 7.89 -33.74 -5.32
C HIS A 12 8.88 -33.26 -4.27
N ARG A 13 9.74 -32.31 -4.65
CA ARG A 13 10.79 -31.76 -3.76
C ARG A 13 10.51 -30.31 -3.42
N ILE A 14 10.54 -30.00 -2.12
CA ILE A 14 10.43 -28.65 -1.57
C ILE A 14 11.76 -28.30 -0.90
N GLY A 15 12.17 -27.04 -0.96
CA GLY A 15 13.36 -26.54 -0.27
C GLY A 15 13.62 -25.07 -0.60
N GLY A 16 14.58 -24.45 0.09
CA GLY A 16 14.89 -23.02 -0.09
C GLY A 16 15.81 -22.69 -1.28
N LEU A 17 16.46 -23.70 -1.86
CA LEU A 17 17.25 -23.51 -3.09
C LEU A 17 16.33 -23.36 -4.30
N GLU A 18 16.78 -22.60 -5.30
CA GLU A 18 16.05 -22.44 -6.56
C GLU A 18 15.76 -23.80 -7.20
N LYS A 19 14.56 -23.93 -7.75
CA LYS A 19 14.04 -25.16 -8.30
C LYS A 19 13.80 -25.05 -9.80
N TRP A 20 13.99 -26.15 -10.50
CA TRP A 20 13.48 -26.29 -11.85
C TRP A 20 11.95 -26.24 -11.83
N GLU A 21 11.37 -25.43 -12.71
CA GLU A 21 9.93 -25.11 -12.75
C GLU A 21 9.01 -26.34 -12.64
N GLU A 22 9.32 -27.40 -13.39
CA GLU A 22 8.41 -28.56 -13.52
C GLU A 22 8.65 -29.65 -12.48
N THR A 23 9.91 -29.85 -12.07
CA THR A 23 10.32 -31.08 -11.36
C THR A 23 10.66 -30.87 -9.90
N GLY A 24 10.94 -29.63 -9.47
CA GLY A 24 11.39 -29.35 -8.10
C GLY A 24 12.84 -29.77 -7.81
N HIS A 25 13.61 -30.21 -8.82
CA HIS A 25 15.06 -30.42 -8.68
C HIS A 25 15.78 -29.09 -8.47
N VAL A 26 16.93 -29.11 -7.78
CA VAL A 26 17.74 -27.88 -7.65
C VAL A 26 18.23 -27.45 -9.03
N SER A 27 18.07 -26.16 -9.34
CA SER A 27 18.54 -25.57 -10.58
C SER A 27 19.49 -24.41 -10.29
N TYR A 28 20.54 -24.32 -11.09
CA TYR A 28 21.47 -23.17 -11.14
C TYR A 28 21.42 -22.47 -12.51
N ASP A 29 20.48 -22.88 -13.37
CA ASP A 29 20.31 -22.29 -14.69
C ASP A 29 19.78 -20.85 -14.57
N PRO A 30 20.42 -19.87 -15.22
CA PRO A 30 20.08 -18.46 -15.06
C PRO A 30 18.70 -18.12 -15.64
N GLU A 31 18.29 -18.71 -16.76
CA GLU A 31 16.99 -18.43 -17.39
C GLU A 31 15.85 -19.00 -16.53
N ASN A 32 16.01 -20.23 -16.01
CA ASN A 32 15.09 -20.80 -15.04
C ASN A 32 15.00 -19.92 -13.78
N HIS A 33 16.13 -19.41 -13.28
CA HIS A 33 16.10 -18.54 -12.10
C HIS A 33 15.29 -17.27 -12.35
N GLN A 34 15.52 -16.57 -13.47
CA GLN A 34 14.74 -15.39 -13.83
C GLN A 34 13.25 -15.72 -13.94
N LYS A 35 12.89 -16.75 -14.70
CA LYS A 35 11.51 -17.19 -14.87
C LYS A 35 10.83 -17.50 -13.53
N MET A 36 11.50 -18.26 -12.66
CA MET A 36 10.93 -18.64 -11.36
C MET A 36 10.78 -17.45 -10.42
N VAL A 37 11.68 -16.46 -10.47
CA VAL A 37 11.55 -15.19 -9.74
C VAL A 37 10.35 -14.40 -10.25
N GLU A 38 10.22 -14.23 -11.56
CA GLU A 38 9.10 -13.52 -12.19
C GLU A 38 7.76 -14.19 -11.87
N LEU A 39 7.66 -15.52 -11.98
CA LEU A 39 6.45 -16.28 -11.64
C LEU A 39 6.03 -16.08 -10.17
N ARG A 40 6.99 -16.05 -9.24
CA ARG A 40 6.70 -15.82 -7.81
C ARG A 40 6.22 -14.38 -7.56
N GLN A 41 6.78 -13.41 -8.27
CA GLN A 41 6.34 -12.01 -8.19
C GLN A 41 4.95 -11.84 -8.80
N GLU A 42 4.72 -12.37 -10.00
CA GLU A 42 3.43 -12.35 -10.69
C GLU A 42 2.34 -12.98 -9.83
N LYS A 43 2.64 -14.11 -9.16
CA LYS A 43 1.72 -14.74 -8.22
C LYS A 43 1.27 -13.78 -7.11
N VAL A 44 2.16 -12.93 -6.59
CA VAL A 44 1.80 -11.90 -5.59
C VAL A 44 0.99 -10.78 -6.25
N ASP A 45 1.40 -10.33 -7.43
CA ASP A 45 0.76 -9.20 -8.12
C ASP A 45 -0.68 -9.51 -8.55
N ILE A 46 -0.96 -10.74 -9.00
CA ILE A 46 -2.31 -11.18 -9.41
C ILE A 46 -3.31 -11.08 -8.26
N ILE A 47 -2.87 -11.23 -7.00
CA ILE A 47 -3.76 -11.12 -5.82
C ILE A 47 -4.47 -9.77 -5.81
N ALA A 48 -3.86 -8.70 -6.35
CA ALA A 48 -4.46 -7.37 -6.42
C ALA A 48 -5.82 -7.34 -7.14
N ARG A 49 -6.08 -8.29 -8.05
CA ARG A 49 -7.35 -8.42 -8.79
C ARG A 49 -8.50 -8.88 -7.90
N ASP A 50 -8.19 -9.66 -6.87
CA ASP A 50 -9.16 -10.22 -5.93
C ASP A 50 -9.34 -9.34 -4.68
N LEU A 51 -8.47 -8.34 -4.49
CA LEU A 51 -8.58 -7.38 -3.38
C LEU A 51 -9.70 -6.36 -3.64
N PRO A 52 -10.44 -5.95 -2.60
CA PRO A 52 -11.38 -4.84 -2.72
C PRO A 52 -10.70 -3.57 -3.23
N LEU A 53 -11.37 -2.88 -4.14
CA LEU A 53 -10.91 -1.58 -4.62
C LEU A 53 -10.80 -0.59 -3.46
N ALA A 54 -9.75 0.22 -3.49
CA ALA A 54 -9.59 1.34 -2.57
C ALA A 54 -10.75 2.32 -2.78
N LYS A 55 -11.36 2.77 -1.69
CA LYS A 55 -12.43 3.78 -1.71
C LYS A 55 -12.10 4.90 -0.72
N PRO A 56 -11.83 6.13 -1.19
CA PRO A 56 -11.67 7.27 -0.32
C PRO A 56 -12.95 7.54 0.47
N PHE A 57 -12.77 8.01 1.69
CA PHE A 57 -13.79 8.74 2.42
C PHE A 57 -13.77 10.21 2.05
N GLY A 58 -14.93 10.75 1.70
CA GLY A 58 -15.07 12.10 1.17
C GLY A 58 -15.38 12.05 -0.33
N LYS A 59 -14.88 13.05 -1.05
CA LYS A 59 -15.01 13.12 -2.51
C LYS A 59 -13.96 12.24 -3.19
N GLU A 60 -14.19 11.88 -4.44
CA GLU A 60 -13.22 11.09 -5.23
C GLU A 60 -12.06 11.93 -5.79
N SER A 61 -12.13 13.25 -5.64
CA SER A 61 -11.13 14.23 -6.05
C SER A 61 -11.13 15.42 -5.10
N GLY A 62 -10.03 16.18 -5.05
CA GLY A 62 -9.94 17.37 -4.20
C GLY A 62 -8.54 17.95 -4.11
N ASP A 63 -8.36 18.84 -3.13
CA ASP A 63 -7.09 19.54 -2.94
C ASP A 63 -6.06 18.63 -2.24
N LEU A 64 -6.53 17.79 -1.30
CA LEU A 64 -5.65 16.90 -0.53
C LEU A 64 -6.26 15.51 -0.32
N LEU A 65 -5.47 14.48 -0.61
CA LEU A 65 -5.71 13.11 -0.14
C LEU A 65 -4.82 12.80 1.05
N VAL A 66 -5.43 12.47 2.19
CA VAL A 66 -4.74 11.94 3.36
C VAL A 66 -4.75 10.42 3.29
N ILE A 67 -3.58 9.80 3.36
CA ILE A 67 -3.42 8.35 3.30
C ILE A 67 -2.84 7.86 4.63
N GLY A 68 -3.40 6.77 5.15
CA GLY A 68 -2.86 6.08 6.32
C GLY A 68 -3.07 4.57 6.25
N TRP A 69 -2.50 3.85 7.20
CA TRP A 69 -2.62 2.41 7.34
C TRP A 69 -2.49 1.99 8.80
N GLY A 70 -3.08 0.84 9.16
CA GLY A 70 -3.04 0.32 10.53
C GLY A 70 -3.68 1.24 11.56
N GLY A 71 -3.00 1.44 12.70
CA GLY A 71 -3.54 2.16 13.86
C GLY A 71 -3.81 3.65 13.66
N THR A 72 -3.42 4.25 12.54
CA THR A 72 -3.62 5.69 12.27
C THR A 72 -5.06 6.04 11.85
N HIS A 73 -5.88 5.04 11.49
CA HIS A 73 -7.22 5.26 10.93
C HIS A 73 -8.06 6.30 11.68
N GLY A 74 -8.20 6.15 13.00
CA GLY A 74 -9.10 6.98 13.81
C GLY A 74 -8.71 8.46 13.80
N ALA A 75 -7.44 8.75 14.10
CA ALA A 75 -6.94 10.14 14.14
C ALA A 75 -7.06 10.84 12.77
N LEU A 76 -6.71 10.12 11.70
CA LEU A 76 -6.79 10.65 10.33
C LEU A 76 -8.25 10.89 9.91
N ARG A 77 -9.13 9.93 10.19
CA ARG A 77 -10.55 10.03 9.87
C ARG A 77 -11.19 11.24 10.54
N SER A 78 -11.00 11.39 11.85
CA SER A 78 -11.57 12.51 12.60
C SER A 78 -10.99 13.86 12.16
N ALA A 79 -9.69 13.93 11.83
CA ALA A 79 -9.08 15.15 11.34
C ALA A 79 -9.63 15.58 9.97
N VAL A 80 -9.85 14.63 9.07
CA VAL A 80 -10.47 14.91 7.75
C VAL A 80 -11.94 15.31 7.89
N GLU A 81 -12.71 14.68 8.78
CA GLU A 81 -14.09 15.10 9.07
C GLU A 81 -14.15 16.55 9.57
N THR A 82 -13.25 16.94 10.47
CA THR A 82 -13.12 18.34 10.93
C THR A 82 -12.74 19.27 9.78
N ALA A 83 -11.73 18.93 8.98
CA ALA A 83 -11.32 19.75 7.83
C ALA A 83 -12.46 19.95 6.81
N GLN A 84 -13.23 18.90 6.53
CA GLN A 84 -14.43 18.97 5.68
C GLN A 84 -15.51 19.87 6.29
N SER A 85 -15.72 19.82 7.61
CA SER A 85 -16.66 20.70 8.31
C SER A 85 -16.27 22.18 8.25
N GLU A 86 -14.97 22.47 8.09
CA GLU A 86 -14.43 23.81 7.83
C GLU A 86 -14.42 24.19 6.33
N GLY A 87 -15.03 23.36 5.47
CA GLY A 87 -15.17 23.62 4.04
C GLY A 87 -13.96 23.26 3.17
N MET A 88 -12.95 22.58 3.72
CA MET A 88 -11.77 22.16 2.95
C MET A 88 -12.07 20.95 2.05
N SER A 89 -11.52 20.93 0.83
CA SER A 89 -11.67 19.84 -0.13
C SER A 89 -10.65 18.72 0.14
N VAL A 90 -10.84 17.99 1.25
CA VAL A 90 -9.91 16.96 1.73
C VAL A 90 -10.61 15.60 1.80
N SER A 91 -9.93 14.53 1.41
CA SER A 91 -10.44 13.16 1.54
C SER A 91 -9.44 12.25 2.25
N HIS A 92 -9.91 11.15 2.82
CA HIS A 92 -9.09 10.18 3.55
C HIS A 92 -9.15 8.81 2.86
N LEU A 93 -8.00 8.23 2.54
CA LEU A 93 -7.90 6.84 2.09
C LEU A 93 -7.12 6.02 3.11
N HIS A 94 -7.76 4.96 3.63
CA HIS A 94 -7.09 4.03 4.53
C HIS A 94 -6.74 2.72 3.82
N LEU A 95 -5.44 2.42 3.72
CA LEU A 95 -4.95 1.20 3.09
C LEU A 95 -5.01 0.03 4.08
N ARG A 96 -5.68 -1.05 3.68
CA ARG A 96 -5.72 -2.32 4.42
C ARG A 96 -4.75 -3.38 3.88
N HIS A 97 -4.45 -3.31 2.59
CA HIS A 97 -3.52 -4.19 1.90
C HIS A 97 -2.33 -3.35 1.43
N LEU A 98 -1.12 -3.74 1.83
CA LEU A 98 0.11 -3.02 1.51
C LEU A 98 0.96 -3.74 0.45
N ASN A 99 0.81 -5.06 0.32
CA ASN A 99 1.47 -5.84 -0.71
C ASN A 99 0.61 -7.05 -1.14
N PRO A 100 0.08 -7.06 -2.38
CA PRO A 100 0.12 -5.94 -3.33
C PRO A 100 -0.76 -4.77 -2.85
N LEU A 101 -0.52 -3.59 -3.43
CA LEU A 101 -1.39 -2.42 -3.22
C LEU A 101 -2.68 -2.57 -4.04
N PRO A 102 -3.79 -1.88 -3.67
CA PRO A 102 -5.02 -1.90 -4.44
C PRO A 102 -4.78 -1.47 -5.90
N GLN A 103 -5.34 -2.21 -6.85
CA GLN A 103 -5.11 -1.99 -8.29
C GLN A 103 -5.50 -0.59 -8.78
N ASN A 104 -6.53 0.02 -8.18
CA ASN A 104 -7.01 1.35 -8.53
C ASN A 104 -6.32 2.49 -7.77
N LEU A 105 -5.28 2.21 -6.97
CA LEU A 105 -4.64 3.25 -6.15
C LEU A 105 -4.06 4.38 -7.00
N GLY A 106 -3.39 4.06 -8.11
CA GLY A 106 -2.83 5.07 -9.02
C GLY A 106 -3.89 6.03 -9.58
N GLU A 107 -5.05 5.49 -9.98
CA GLU A 107 -6.18 6.28 -10.49
C GLU A 107 -6.78 7.21 -9.44
N ILE A 108 -6.75 6.80 -8.17
CA ILE A 108 -7.19 7.66 -7.07
C ILE A 108 -6.17 8.78 -6.85
N LEU A 109 -4.88 8.46 -6.78
CA LEU A 109 -3.83 9.42 -6.45
C LEU A 109 -3.82 10.62 -7.40
N VAL A 110 -4.00 10.39 -8.71
CA VAL A 110 -4.00 11.46 -9.73
C VAL A 110 -5.19 12.41 -9.66
N LYS A 111 -6.26 12.05 -8.94
CA LYS A 111 -7.45 12.89 -8.77
C LYS A 111 -7.31 13.97 -7.68
N PHE A 112 -6.17 13.99 -6.98
CA PHE A 112 -5.90 14.95 -5.91
C PHE A 112 -4.68 15.80 -6.22
N GLN A 113 -4.74 17.08 -5.90
CA GLN A 113 -3.62 18.00 -6.15
C GLN A 113 -2.41 17.69 -5.27
N LYS A 114 -2.66 17.32 -4.01
CA LYS A 114 -1.63 16.93 -3.04
C LYS A 114 -1.98 15.59 -2.40
N VAL A 115 -0.94 14.86 -2.03
CA VAL A 115 -1.07 13.61 -1.28
C VAL A 115 -0.23 13.72 -0.01
N MET A 116 -0.86 13.50 1.15
CA MET A 116 -0.18 13.37 2.44
C MET A 116 -0.26 11.92 2.91
N ILE A 117 0.85 11.35 3.35
CA ILE A 117 0.88 10.01 3.95
C ILE A 117 1.26 10.17 5.42
N ALA A 118 0.36 9.76 6.31
CA ALA A 118 0.56 9.84 7.75
C ALA A 118 0.84 8.45 8.34
N GLU A 119 2.04 8.26 8.89
CA GLU A 119 2.51 6.98 9.39
C GLU A 119 3.37 7.09 10.66
N LEU A 120 3.24 6.09 11.53
CA LEU A 120 3.97 6.01 12.81
C LEU A 120 5.34 5.33 12.65
N ASN A 121 6.08 5.76 11.64
CA ASN A 121 7.39 5.24 11.26
C ASN A 121 8.19 6.35 10.53
N LEU A 122 9.21 6.01 9.75
CA LEU A 122 10.11 6.98 9.09
C LEU A 122 9.76 7.25 7.62
N GLY A 123 8.54 6.93 7.17
CA GLY A 123 8.10 7.21 5.79
C GLY A 123 8.14 6.00 4.86
N GLN A 124 8.04 4.78 5.40
CA GLN A 124 8.16 3.56 4.61
C GLN A 124 7.08 3.45 3.52
N LEU A 125 5.82 3.73 3.85
CA LEU A 125 4.74 3.72 2.87
C LEU A 125 4.91 4.87 1.87
N ALA A 126 5.32 6.05 2.34
CA ALA A 126 5.59 7.19 1.46
C ALA A 126 6.62 6.84 0.39
N ASN A 127 7.73 6.20 0.77
CA ASN A 127 8.75 5.77 -0.18
C ASN A 127 8.22 4.77 -1.21
N ILE A 128 7.42 3.79 -0.78
CA ILE A 128 6.81 2.80 -1.69
C ILE A 128 5.85 3.48 -2.68
N ILE A 129 4.98 4.37 -2.20
CA ILE A 129 3.99 5.06 -3.05
C ILE A 129 4.69 5.98 -4.06
N ARG A 130 5.68 6.77 -3.61
CA ARG A 130 6.49 7.62 -4.50
C ARG A 130 7.19 6.80 -5.58
N ALA A 131 7.83 5.70 -5.19
CA ALA A 131 8.57 4.83 -6.12
C ALA A 131 7.65 4.14 -7.15
N LYS A 132 6.45 3.70 -6.74
CA LYS A 132 5.53 2.97 -7.62
C LYS A 132 4.67 3.88 -8.52
N PHE A 133 4.27 5.06 -8.03
CA PHE A 133 3.27 5.90 -8.71
C PHE A 133 3.80 7.27 -9.16
N LEU A 134 5.07 7.61 -8.85
CA LEU A 134 5.69 8.90 -9.19
C LEU A 134 4.90 10.13 -8.70
N VAL A 135 4.19 9.97 -7.58
CA VAL A 135 3.44 11.05 -6.92
C VAL A 135 4.32 11.74 -5.90
N ASP A 136 4.28 13.08 -5.83
CA ASP A 136 4.96 13.83 -4.78
C ASP A 136 4.17 13.76 -3.47
N ALA A 137 4.30 12.65 -2.76
CA ALA A 137 3.64 12.44 -1.48
C ALA A 137 4.42 13.06 -0.33
N VAL A 138 3.76 13.89 0.48
CA VAL A 138 4.31 14.54 1.68
C VAL A 138 4.10 13.64 2.90
N GLY A 139 5.16 13.35 3.65
CA GLY A 139 5.08 12.54 4.86
C GLY A 139 4.69 13.34 6.11
N LEU A 140 3.75 12.81 6.89
CA LEU A 140 3.53 13.17 8.30
C LEU A 140 3.98 11.97 9.14
N ASN A 141 5.22 12.02 9.62
CA ASN A 141 5.89 10.88 10.24
C ASN A 141 6.08 11.11 11.75
N LYS A 142 5.79 10.08 12.56
CA LYS A 142 5.96 10.16 14.03
C LYS A 142 6.49 8.84 14.60
N VAL A 143 7.64 8.91 15.26
CA VAL A 143 8.31 7.75 15.91
C VAL A 143 8.44 7.91 17.43
N GLN A 144 7.54 8.69 18.04
CA GLN A 144 7.59 9.05 19.46
C GLN A 144 6.94 8.00 20.39
N GLY A 145 6.60 6.80 19.88
CA GLY A 145 5.92 5.77 20.66
C GLY A 145 4.48 6.12 21.09
N LYS A 146 3.86 7.12 20.45
CA LYS A 146 2.48 7.56 20.71
C LYS A 146 1.70 7.67 19.40
N PRO A 147 0.38 7.36 19.41
CA PRO A 147 -0.49 7.60 18.26
C PRO A 147 -0.52 9.08 17.85
N PHE A 148 -0.99 9.34 16.63
CA PHE A 148 -1.38 10.69 16.22
C PHE A 148 -2.56 11.18 17.06
N THR A 149 -2.56 12.47 17.37
CA THR A 149 -3.78 13.15 17.83
C THR A 149 -4.53 13.70 16.63
N GLN A 150 -5.84 13.90 16.76
CA GLN A 150 -6.64 14.54 15.72
C GLN A 150 -6.10 15.94 15.37
N THR A 151 -5.76 16.73 16.40
CA THR A 151 -5.23 18.10 16.24
C THR A 151 -3.92 18.14 15.46
N GLU A 152 -3.00 17.19 15.73
CA GLU A 152 -1.73 17.09 15.02
C GLU A 152 -1.94 16.90 13.51
N VAL A 153 -2.84 15.99 13.14
CA VAL A 153 -3.15 15.70 11.74
C VAL A 153 -3.90 16.85 11.08
N PHE A 154 -4.88 17.41 11.78
CA PHE A 154 -5.68 18.55 11.30
C PHE A 154 -4.81 19.79 11.02
N ASN A 155 -3.86 20.10 11.90
CA ASN A 155 -2.93 21.21 11.70
C ASN A 155 -2.11 21.01 10.44
N LYS A 156 -1.61 19.78 10.20
CA LYS A 156 -0.84 19.48 8.99
C LYS A 156 -1.69 19.54 7.71
N ILE A 157 -2.93 19.07 7.77
CA ILE A 157 -3.91 19.23 6.66
C ILE A 157 -4.08 20.71 6.33
N THR A 158 -4.33 21.54 7.36
CA THR A 158 -4.54 22.98 7.19
C THR A 158 -3.33 23.68 6.58
N GLU A 159 -2.13 23.34 7.05
CA GLU A 159 -0.86 23.84 6.49
C GLU A 159 -0.74 23.53 4.99
N LEU A 160 -1.02 22.28 4.60
CA LEU A 160 -0.89 21.83 3.21
C LEU A 160 -1.95 22.43 2.28
N VAL A 161 -3.18 22.65 2.76
CA VAL A 161 -4.26 23.23 1.95
C VAL A 161 -4.11 24.75 1.84
N LYS A 162 -3.81 25.46 2.93
CA LYS A 162 -3.74 26.94 2.95
C LYS A 162 -2.39 27.51 2.51
N GLY A 163 -1.32 26.73 2.59
CA GLY A 163 0.01 27.11 2.08
C GLY A 163 0.17 26.92 0.56
N ALA A 164 -0.94 26.75 -0.17
CA ALA A 164 -1.00 26.65 -1.63
C ALA A 164 -1.27 28.02 -2.25
#